data_AF-A0A6A3MI97-F1
#
_entry.id   AF-A0A6A3MI97-F1
#
_cell.length_a   1.000
_cell.length_b   1.000
_cell.length_c   1.000
_cell.angle_alpha   90.00
_cell.angle_beta   90.00
_cell.angle_gamma   90.00
#
_symmetry.space_group_name_H-M   'P 1'
#
loop_
_entity.id
_entity.type
_entity.pdbx_description
1 polymer ?
#
loop_
_entity_poly.entity_id
_entity_poly.type
_entity_poly.pdbx_seq_one_letter_code
_entity_poly.pdbx_strand_id
1 'polypeptide(L)'
;MEALDFSHGVPAPTTGLGGEQPHDGLDESMKRVLERLRNEVNHRRLHMKPYFQDYDHNNVTRVTKFQFAAVLDMMQLSLKPAEVQTLTHQFAHRDGRKVTNDVNYIAFIQAVDSDYS
;
A
#
# COMPACT_ATOMS: atom_id res chain seq x y z
N MET A 1 61.83 22.90 -30.86
CA MET A 1 61.61 22.04 -29.68
C MET A 1 60.83 22.86 -28.69
N GLU A 2 59.58 22.62 -28.36
CA GLU A 2 58.61 21.59 -28.73
C GLU A 2 57.25 22.17 -28.33
N ALA A 3 56.24 22.01 -29.18
CA ALA A 3 54.87 22.43 -28.87
C ALA A 3 54.27 21.41 -27.89
N LEU A 4 53.69 21.89 -26.78
CA LEU A 4 52.84 21.06 -25.93
C LEU A 4 51.39 21.48 -26.10
N ASP A 5 50.76 20.73 -26.98
CA ASP A 5 49.33 20.62 -27.25
C ASP A 5 48.60 20.10 -26.00
N PHE A 6 47.78 20.95 -25.36
CA PHE A 6 46.84 20.52 -24.32
C PHE A 6 45.46 20.32 -24.93
N SER A 7 45.34 19.30 -25.79
CA SER A 7 44.07 18.74 -26.20
C SER A 7 43.49 17.84 -25.11
N HIS A 8 42.71 18.36 -24.17
CA HIS A 8 41.80 17.52 -23.37
C HIS A 8 40.44 18.21 -23.15
N GLY A 9 39.58 18.01 -24.15
CA GLY A 9 38.15 17.76 -24.05
C GLY A 9 37.34 18.50 -22.99
N VAL A 10 36.61 19.52 -23.42
CA VAL A 10 35.32 19.86 -22.83
C VAL A 10 34.30 18.82 -23.31
N PRO A 11 33.55 18.19 -22.39
CA PRO A 11 32.11 18.21 -22.58
C PRO A 11 31.39 18.63 -21.29
N ALA A 12 30.61 19.70 -21.39
CA ALA A 12 29.35 19.80 -20.66
C ALA A 12 28.37 18.77 -21.30
N PRO A 13 27.46 18.12 -20.57
CA PRO A 13 26.39 18.85 -19.91
C PRO A 13 26.09 18.37 -18.49
N THR A 14 25.74 19.36 -17.68
CA THR A 14 24.80 19.25 -16.56
C THR A 14 23.62 18.34 -16.94
N THR A 15 23.62 17.10 -16.44
CA THR A 15 22.48 16.19 -16.60
C THR A 15 22.10 15.65 -15.24
N GLY A 16 20.98 16.14 -14.72
CA GLY A 16 20.11 15.42 -13.79
C GLY A 16 20.66 15.10 -12.41
N LEU A 17 20.46 16.02 -11.47
CA LEU A 17 19.98 15.63 -10.15
C LEU A 17 18.62 14.97 -10.38
N GLY A 18 18.57 13.64 -10.41
CA GLY A 18 17.37 12.91 -10.81
C GLY A 18 17.47 11.43 -10.53
N GLY A 19 17.25 11.06 -9.27
CA GLY A 19 16.81 9.73 -8.88
C GLY A 19 17.91 8.68 -8.81
N GLU A 20 18.71 8.73 -7.75
CA GLU A 20 18.90 7.48 -7.01
C GLU A 20 17.48 6.98 -6.67
N GLN A 21 17.02 5.93 -7.33
CA GLN A 21 15.89 5.14 -6.85
C GLN A 21 16.46 3.94 -6.10
N PRO A 22 16.49 3.96 -4.77
CA PRO A 22 16.67 2.75 -4.00
C PRO A 22 15.32 2.29 -3.43
N HIS A 23 14.98 1.02 -3.67
CA HIS A 23 14.05 0.21 -2.88
C HIS A 23 12.52 0.27 -3.13
N ASP A 24 12.04 0.73 -4.28
CA ASP A 24 10.58 0.95 -4.52
C ASP A 24 9.74 -0.25 -5.01
N GLY A 25 10.30 -1.47 -5.15
CA GLY A 25 9.57 -2.57 -5.80
C GLY A 25 8.32 -3.06 -5.03
N LEU A 26 8.39 -3.07 -3.70
CA LEU A 26 7.30 -3.52 -2.83
C LEU A 26 6.23 -2.44 -2.67
N ASP A 27 6.65 -1.18 -2.53
CA ASP A 27 5.77 -0.01 -2.43
C ASP A 27 4.96 0.19 -3.72
N GLU A 28 5.59 0.07 -4.89
CA GLU A 28 4.88 0.17 -6.18
C GLU A 28 3.86 -0.95 -6.38
N SER A 29 4.19 -2.17 -5.94
CA SER A 29 3.25 -3.31 -6.01
C SER A 29 2.05 -3.09 -5.08
N MET A 30 2.29 -2.63 -3.85
CA MET A 30 1.24 -2.29 -2.89
C MET A 30 0.33 -1.18 -3.43
N LYS A 31 0.92 -0.11 -3.98
CA LYS A 31 0.19 1.03 -4.52
C LYS A 31 -0.79 0.58 -5.62
N ARG A 32 -0.33 -0.27 -6.55
CA ARG A 32 -1.19 -0.83 -7.60
C ARG A 32 -2.36 -1.65 -7.04
N VAL A 33 -2.15 -2.36 -5.95
CA VAL A 33 -3.19 -3.17 -5.29
C VAL A 33 -4.22 -2.28 -4.63
N LEU A 34 -3.78 -1.26 -3.89
CA LEU A 34 -4.66 -0.26 -3.29
C LEU A 34 -5.44 0.51 -4.36
N GLU A 35 -4.81 0.91 -5.46
CA GLU A 35 -5.47 1.58 -6.58
C GLU A 35 -6.54 0.70 -7.23
N ARG A 36 -6.24 -0.58 -7.45
CA ARG A 36 -7.22 -1.55 -7.97
C ARG A 36 -8.40 -1.71 -7.01
N LEU A 37 -8.12 -1.90 -5.72
CA LEU A 37 -9.17 -2.02 -4.71
C LEU A 37 -10.02 -0.76 -4.64
N ARG A 38 -9.38 0.41 -4.69
CA ARG A 38 -10.08 1.69 -4.71
C ARG A 38 -11.01 1.78 -5.90
N ASN A 39 -10.56 1.44 -7.10
CA ASN A 39 -11.42 1.45 -8.27
C ASN A 39 -12.63 0.51 -8.09
N GLU A 40 -12.42 -0.71 -7.61
CA GLU A 40 -13.50 -1.68 -7.38
C GLU A 40 -14.51 -1.22 -6.32
N VAL A 41 -14.02 -0.73 -5.18
CA VAL A 41 -14.84 -0.24 -4.06
C VAL A 41 -15.68 0.96 -4.48
N ASN A 42 -15.07 1.94 -5.15
CA ASN A 42 -15.76 3.15 -5.58
C ASN A 42 -16.74 2.87 -6.73
N HIS A 43 -16.35 2.04 -7.70
CA HIS A 43 -17.21 1.68 -8.83
C HIS A 43 -18.46 0.91 -8.38
N ARG A 44 -18.30 -0.03 -7.44
CA ARG A 44 -19.39 -0.86 -6.92
C ARG A 44 -20.11 -0.23 -5.71
N ARG A 45 -19.67 0.95 -5.25
CA ARG A 45 -20.19 1.65 -4.04
C ARG A 45 -20.27 0.72 -2.83
N LEU A 46 -19.19 -0.02 -2.58
CA LEU A 46 -19.17 -1.02 -1.50
C LEU A 46 -19.12 -0.33 -0.13
N HIS A 47 -20.18 -0.49 0.65
CA HIS A 47 -20.19 -0.04 2.03
C HIS A 47 -19.45 -1.06 2.91
N MET A 48 -18.14 -0.88 3.07
CA MET A 48 -17.28 -1.92 3.66
C MET A 48 -17.43 -2.08 5.17
N LYS A 49 -17.68 -0.96 5.88
CA LYS A 49 -17.66 -0.89 7.34
C LYS A 49 -18.58 -1.90 8.04
N PRO A 50 -19.87 -2.06 7.66
CA PRO A 50 -20.77 -3.00 8.34
C PRO A 50 -20.25 -4.44 8.36
N TYR A 51 -19.61 -4.89 7.27
CA TYR A 51 -19.06 -6.25 7.18
C TYR A 51 -17.88 -6.49 8.11
N PHE A 52 -17.07 -5.45 8.38
CA PHE A 52 -16.02 -5.53 9.39
C PHE A 52 -16.59 -5.43 10.82
N GLN A 53 -17.62 -4.62 11.02
CA GLN A 53 -18.26 -4.45 12.33
C GLN A 53 -18.93 -5.73 12.83
N ASP A 54 -19.40 -6.61 11.94
CA ASP A 54 -19.88 -7.95 12.28
C ASP A 54 -18.84 -8.80 13.04
N TYR A 55 -17.54 -8.54 12.81
CA TYR A 55 -16.45 -9.20 13.52
C TYR A 55 -15.92 -8.38 14.71
N ASP A 56 -16.20 -7.09 14.77
CA ASP A 56 -15.69 -6.13 15.77
C ASP A 56 -16.76 -5.74 16.80
N HIS A 57 -17.29 -6.73 17.52
CA HIS A 57 -18.36 -6.56 18.51
C HIS A 57 -18.04 -5.54 19.61
N ASN A 58 -16.76 -5.41 19.96
CA ASN A 58 -16.30 -4.50 21.00
C ASN A 58 -15.96 -3.10 20.45
N ASN A 59 -16.15 -2.85 19.16
CA ASN A 59 -15.84 -1.59 18.48
C ASN A 59 -14.39 -1.13 18.72
N VAL A 60 -13.44 -2.07 18.69
CA VAL A 60 -12.01 -1.80 18.88
C VAL A 60 -11.28 -1.48 17.56
N THR A 61 -12.03 -1.38 16.46
CA THR A 61 -11.60 -1.03 15.11
C THR A 61 -10.57 -2.00 14.51
N ARG A 62 -10.60 -3.26 14.95
CA ARG A 62 -9.62 -4.28 14.58
C ARG A 62 -10.31 -5.59 14.27
N VAL A 63 -9.75 -6.32 13.32
CA VAL A 63 -10.15 -7.71 13.00
C VAL A 63 -8.91 -8.57 12.80
N THR A 64 -9.00 -9.87 13.04
CA THR A 64 -7.88 -10.77 12.76
C THR A 64 -7.60 -10.85 11.25
N LYS A 65 -6.38 -11.20 10.83
CA LYS A 65 -6.04 -11.42 9.41
C LYS A 65 -7.00 -12.36 8.66
N PHE A 66 -7.56 -13.37 9.34
CA PHE A 66 -8.48 -14.33 8.75
C PHE A 66 -9.86 -13.73 8.52
N GLN A 67 -10.36 -12.95 9.48
CA GLN A 67 -11.61 -12.20 9.33
C GLN A 67 -11.46 -11.14 8.24
N PHE A 68 -10.32 -10.45 8.18
CA PHE A 68 -10.00 -9.51 7.10
C PHE A 68 -10.09 -10.19 5.72
N ALA A 69 -9.43 -11.34 5.54
CA ALA A 69 -9.49 -12.10 4.29
C ALA A 69 -10.92 -12.55 3.95
N ALA A 70 -11.69 -13.01 4.94
CA ALA A 70 -13.08 -13.43 4.75
C ALA A 70 -13.99 -12.28 4.30
N VAL A 71 -13.81 -11.08 4.86
CA VAL A 71 -14.58 -9.89 4.44
C VAL A 71 -14.26 -9.52 2.98
N LEU A 72 -12.98 -9.56 2.58
CA LEU A 72 -12.57 -9.28 1.21
C LEU A 72 -13.14 -10.29 0.21
N ASP A 73 -13.14 -11.58 0.59
CA ASP A 73 -13.72 -12.67 -0.21
C ASP A 73 -15.25 -12.52 -0.36
N MET A 74 -15.95 -12.22 0.74
CA MET A 74 -17.40 -11.96 0.73
C MET A 74 -17.78 -10.77 -0.16
N MET A 75 -16.93 -9.73 -0.21
CA MET A 75 -17.09 -8.59 -1.11
C MET A 75 -16.67 -8.89 -2.55
N GLN A 76 -16.16 -10.10 -2.83
CA GLN A 76 -15.64 -10.53 -4.12
C GLN A 76 -14.51 -9.63 -4.63
N LEU A 77 -13.66 -9.15 -3.71
CA LEU A 77 -12.45 -8.39 -4.04
C LEU A 77 -11.34 -9.39 -4.36
N SER A 78 -11.20 -9.72 -5.65
CA SER A 78 -10.27 -10.71 -6.19
C SER A 78 -8.79 -10.36 -5.94
N LEU A 79 -8.30 -10.72 -4.76
CA LEU A 79 -6.91 -10.54 -4.29
C LEU A 79 -6.20 -11.90 -4.23
N LYS A 80 -4.91 -11.90 -4.55
CA LYS A 80 -4.07 -13.10 -4.35
C LYS A 80 -3.74 -13.24 -2.86
N PRO A 81 -3.48 -14.46 -2.36
CA PRO A 81 -3.07 -14.67 -0.96
C PRO A 81 -1.87 -13.82 -0.54
N ALA A 82 -0.90 -13.62 -1.45
CA ALA A 82 0.24 -12.74 -1.22
C ALA A 82 -0.18 -11.28 -1.01
N GLU A 83 -1.14 -10.77 -1.78
CA GLU A 83 -1.64 -9.39 -1.63
C GLU A 83 -2.36 -9.20 -0.30
N VAL A 84 -3.21 -10.17 0.08
CA VAL A 84 -3.88 -10.16 1.38
C VAL A 84 -2.84 -10.14 2.50
N GLN A 85 -1.80 -10.96 2.40
CA GLN A 85 -0.73 -10.98 3.40
C GLN A 85 -0.01 -9.64 3.50
N THR A 86 0.34 -9.02 2.38
CA THR A 86 0.98 -7.69 2.36
C THR A 86 0.06 -6.62 2.94
N LEU A 87 -1.23 -6.62 2.59
CA LEU A 87 -2.23 -5.70 3.16
C LEU A 87 -2.37 -5.90 4.68
N THR A 88 -2.46 -7.14 5.16
CA THR A 88 -2.57 -7.42 6.59
C THR A 88 -1.36 -6.91 7.37
N HIS A 89 -0.16 -6.95 6.78
CA HIS A 89 1.05 -6.41 7.39
C HIS A 89 1.07 -4.87 7.36
N GLN A 90 0.66 -4.26 6.24
CA GLN A 90 0.60 -2.81 6.08
C GLN A 90 -0.36 -2.15 7.07
N PHE A 91 -1.54 -2.74 7.25
CA PHE A 91 -2.58 -2.24 8.14
C PHE A 91 -2.56 -2.94 9.51
N ALA A 92 -1.45 -3.61 9.85
CA ALA A 92 -1.29 -4.27 11.14
C ALA A 92 -1.35 -3.25 12.28
N HIS A 93 -2.14 -3.55 13.31
CA HIS A 93 -2.23 -2.73 14.49
C HIS A 93 -0.94 -2.83 15.33
N ARG A 94 -0.44 -1.68 15.78
CA ARG A 94 0.74 -1.58 16.64
C ARG A 94 0.32 -1.21 18.05
N ASP A 95 0.53 -2.14 18.98
CA ASP A 95 0.33 -1.91 20.41
C ASP A 95 1.71 -1.67 21.08
N GLY A 96 2.05 -0.39 21.25
CA GLY A 96 3.37 0.02 21.72
C GLY A 96 4.49 -0.45 20.80
N ARG A 97 5.36 -1.36 21.29
CA ARG A 97 6.46 -1.97 20.51
C ARG A 97 6.08 -3.32 19.86
N LYS A 98 4.86 -3.84 20.08
CA LYS A 98 4.42 -5.11 19.52
C LYS A 98 3.53 -4.87 18.31
N VAL A 99 3.92 -5.46 17.18
CA VAL A 99 3.03 -5.61 16.02
C VAL A 99 2.09 -6.77 16.34
N THR A 100 0.79 -6.50 16.30
CA THR A 100 -0.24 -7.54 16.45
C THR A 100 -0.56 -8.16 15.10
N ASN A 101 -1.18 -9.35 15.10
CA ASN A 101 -1.72 -9.96 13.87
C ASN A 101 -3.10 -9.40 13.49
N ASP A 102 -3.55 -8.37 14.20
CA ASP A 102 -4.84 -7.73 13.98
C ASP A 102 -4.68 -6.58 12.99
N VAL A 103 -5.66 -6.45 12.11
CA VAL A 103 -5.70 -5.47 11.03
C VAL A 103 -6.62 -4.33 11.46
N ASN A 104 -6.13 -3.10 11.38
CA ASN A 104 -6.95 -1.91 11.52
C ASN A 104 -7.78 -1.70 10.24
N TYR A 105 -9.00 -2.22 10.24
CA TYR A 105 -9.87 -2.15 9.07
C TYR A 105 -10.34 -0.73 8.75
N ILE A 106 -10.38 0.18 9.72
CA ILE A 106 -10.75 1.58 9.47
C ILE A 106 -9.69 2.27 8.63
N ALA A 107 -8.40 2.09 8.98
CA ALA A 107 -7.29 2.61 8.19
C ALA A 107 -7.26 2.03 6.77
N PHE A 108 -7.62 0.74 6.62
CA PHE A 108 -7.77 0.11 5.32
C PHE A 108 -8.93 0.74 4.52
N ILE A 109 -10.11 0.91 5.11
CA ILE A 109 -11.26 1.53 4.43
C ILE A 109 -10.90 2.95 3.96
N GLN A 110 -10.26 3.76 4.81
CA GLN A 110 -9.79 5.11 4.44
C GLN A 110 -8.81 5.10 3.26
N ALA A 111 -8.03 4.03 3.09
CA ALA A 111 -7.08 3.91 2.00
C ALA A 111 -7.74 3.52 0.66
N VAL A 112 -8.87 2.78 0.69
CA VAL A 112 -9.53 2.25 -0.52
C VAL A 112 -10.87 2.91 -0.84
N ASP A 113 -11.47 3.62 0.11
CA ASP A 113 -12.70 4.38 -0.06
C ASP A 113 -12.41 5.88 0.12
N SER A 114 -12.62 6.65 -0.94
CA SER A 114 -12.31 8.09 -0.94
C SER A 114 -13.40 8.93 -0.31
N ASP A 115 -14.60 8.37 -0.19
CA ASP A 115 -15.77 9.04 0.38
C ASP A 115 -15.85 8.83 1.91
N TYR A 116 -15.03 7.91 2.43
CA TYR A 116 -15.00 7.58 3.85
C TYR A 116 -14.31 8.69 4.67
N SER A 117 -15.11 9.46 5.42
CA SER A 117 -14.68 10.51 6.37
C SER A 117 -14.78 10.10 7.83
#